data_AF-A0A934MGM3-F1
#
_entry.id   AF-A0A934MGM3-F1
#
_cell.length_a   1.000
_cell.length_b   1.000
_cell.length_c   1.000
_cell.angle_alpha   90.00
_cell.angle_beta   90.00
_cell.angle_gamma   90.00
#
_symmetry.space_group_name_H-M   'P 1'
#
loop_
_entity.id
_entity.type
_entity.pdbx_description
1 polymer ?
#
loop_
_entity_poly.entity_id
_entity_poly.type
_entity_poly.pdbx_seq_one_letter_code
_entity_poly.pdbx_strand_id
1 'polypeptide(L)' 'MRQVSLPDGIDQDKIDVSFKNGVLTVHLPKKPEAQHPARKIEVKSAA' A
#
# COMPACT_ATOMS: atom_id res chain seq x y z
N MET A 1 -16.02 -11.48 -10.28
CA MET A 1 -14.65 -11.42 -9.72
C MET A 1 -14.43 -10.06 -9.09
N ARG A 2 -13.85 -9.98 -7.89
CA ARG A 2 -13.46 -8.70 -7.27
C ARG A 2 -11.94 -8.57 -7.46
N GLN A 3 -11.50 -7.54 -8.18
CA GLN A 3 -10.09 -7.27 -8.42
C GLN A 3 -9.78 -5.84 -7.99
N VAL A 4 -8.61 -5.65 -7.39
CA VAL A 4 -8.07 -4.35 -7.00
C VAL A 4 -6.66 -4.26 -7.53
N SER A 5 -6.37 -3.17 -8.26
CA SER A 5 -5.02 -2.90 -8.74
C SER A 5 -4.14 -2.48 -7.57
N LEU A 6 -3.02 -3.17 -7.40
CA LEU A 6 -2.07 -2.86 -6.34
C LEU A 6 -0.98 -1.91 -6.87
N PRO A 7 -0.48 -0.98 -6.04
CA PRO A 7 0.65 -0.14 -6.40
C PRO A 7 1.94 -0.95 -6.46
N ASP A 8 2.90 -0.45 -7.23
CA ASP A 8 4.26 -0.99 -7.24
C ASP A 8 4.92 -0.85 -5.86
N GLY A 9 5.73 -1.84 -5.48
CA GLY A 9 6.43 -1.83 -4.19
C GLY A 9 5.70 -2.54 -3.04
N ILE A 10 4.74 -3.42 -3.34
CA ILE A 10 4.22 -4.39 -2.35
C ILE A 10 5.12 -5.62 -2.30
N ASP A 11 5.43 -6.07 -1.09
CA ASP A 11 6.15 -7.32 -0.84
C ASP A 11 5.16 -8.49 -0.95
N GLN A 12 5.15 -9.14 -2.11
CA GLN A 12 4.19 -10.21 -2.42
C GLN A 12 4.42 -11.47 -1.58
N ASP A 13 5.64 -11.71 -1.13
CA ASP A 13 5.99 -12.90 -0.32
C ASP A 13 5.52 -12.78 1.13
N LYS A 14 5.15 -11.58 1.57
CA LYS A 14 4.70 -11.28 2.96
C LYS A 14 3.24 -10.86 3.06
N ILE A 15 2.42 -11.19 2.06
CA ILE A 15 1.00 -10.89 2.10
C ILE A 15 0.33 -11.74 3.18
N ASP A 16 -0.44 -11.09 4.06
CA ASP A 16 -1.23 -11.75 5.10
C ASP A 16 -2.73 -11.54 4.82
N VAL A 17 -3.55 -12.56 5.09
CA VAL A 17 -4.99 -12.52 4.82
C VAL A 17 -5.75 -13.08 6.01
N SER A 18 -6.74 -12.34 6.48
CA SER A 18 -7.63 -12.79 7.55
C SER A 18 -9.09 -12.60 7.18
N PHE A 19 -9.93 -13.57 7.55
CA PHE A 19 -11.37 -13.51 7.36
C PHE A 19 -12.06 -13.61 8.71
N LYS A 20 -12.75 -12.55 9.13
CA LYS A 20 -13.41 -12.48 10.44
C LYS A 20 -14.74 -11.75 10.32
N ASN A 21 -15.79 -12.31 10.93
CA ASN A 21 -17.14 -11.72 10.96
C ASN A 21 -17.70 -11.36 9.57
N GLY A 22 -17.43 -12.17 8.54
CA GLY A 22 -17.87 -11.91 7.17
C GLY A 22 -17.03 -10.88 6.40
N VAL A 23 -15.95 -10.36 6.99
CA VAL A 23 -15.04 -9.39 6.38
C VAL A 23 -13.72 -10.04 6.01
N LEU A 24 -13.31 -9.88 4.76
CA LEU A 24 -11.99 -10.24 4.27
C LEU A 24 -11.04 -9.04 4.42
N THR A 25 -10.01 -9.21 5.25
CA THR A 25 -8.94 -8.23 5.46
C THR A 25 -7.66 -8.75 4.81
N VAL A 26 -7.06 -7.94 3.94
CA VAL A 26 -5.81 -8.27 3.23
C VAL A 26 -4.75 -7.28 3.66
N HIS A 27 -3.66 -7.78 4.23
CA HIS A 27 -2.52 -6.99 4.67
C HIS A 27 -1.41 -7.06 3.61
N LEU A 28 -1.12 -5.91 3.01
CA LEU A 28 -0.16 -5.78 1.91
C LEU A 28 1.03 -4.93 2.39
N PRO A 29 2.08 -5.56 2.93
CA PRO A 29 3.24 -4.82 3.40
C PRO A 29 3.99 -4.19 2.21
N LYS A 30 4.48 -2.96 2.42
CA LYS A 30 5.37 -2.32 1.45
C LYS A 30 6.76 -2.94 1.53
N LYS A 31 7.41 -3.13 0.39
CA LYS A 31 8.83 -3.49 0.30
C LYS A 31 9.65 -2.46 1.08
N PRO A 32 10.71 -2.88 1.78
CA PRO A 32 11.59 -1.97 2.50
C PRO A 32 12.19 -0.88 1.60
N GLU A 33 12.42 -1.17 0.32
CA GLU A 33 12.88 -0.18 -0.69
C GLU A 33 11.81 0.86 -1.05
N ALA A 34 10.53 0.54 -0.88
CA ALA A 34 9.40 1.46 -1.08
C ALA A 34 9.05 2.26 0.19
N GLN A 35 9.73 2.01 1.31
CA GLN A 35 9.61 2.81 2.55
C GLN A 35 10.43 4.10 2.49
N HIS A 36 11.06 4.42 1.35
CA HIS A 36 11.67 5.73 1.16
C HIS A 36 10.63 6.80 1.50
N PRO A 37 10.92 7.71 2.44
CA PRO A 37 9.93 8.65 2.93
C PRO A 37 9.42 9.44 1.73
N ALA A 38 8.11 9.40 1.51
CA ALA A 38 7.46 10.21 0.50
C ALA A 38 8.00 11.64 0.66
N ARG A 39 8.75 12.12 -0.34
CA ARG A 39 9.37 13.43 -0.29
C ARG A 39 8.22 14.43 -0.29
N LYS A 40 7.90 14.99 0.88
CA LYS A 40 6.81 15.96 1.04
C LYS A 40 7.21 17.22 0.25
N ILE A 41 6.62 17.41 -0.92
CA ILE A 41 6.87 18.61 -1.73
C ILE A 41 5.88 19.68 -1.23
N GLU A 42 6.41 20.74 -0.60
CA GLU A 42 5.64 21.95 -0.30
C GLU A 42 5.30 22.66 -1.61
N VAL A 43 4.01 22.83 -1.88
CA VAL A 43 3.54 23.58 -3.05
C VAL A 43 3.67 25.07 -2.74
N LYS A 44 4.70 25.75 -3.27
CA LYS A 44 4.76 27.21 -3.25
C LYS A 44 3.95 27.76 -4.40
N SER A 45 2.76 28.26 -4.10
CA SER A 45 1.96 29.07 -5.02
C SER A 45 2.69 30.39 -5.27
N ALA A 46 3.06 30.66 -6.53
CA ALA A 46 3.54 31.99 -6.93
C ALA A 46 2.32 32.91 -7.09
N ALA A 47 2.39 34.08 -6.44
CA ALA A 47 1.42 35.16 -6.56
C ALA A 47 1.57 35.91 -7.90
#